data_AF-A0A8T4T9L6-F1
#
_entry.id   AF-A0A8T4T9L6-F1
#
_cell.length_a   1.000
_cell.length_b   1.000
_cell.length_c   1.000
_cell.angle_alpha   90.00
_cell.angle_beta   90.00
_cell.angle_gamma   90.00
#
_symmetry.space_group_name_H-M   'P 1'
#
loop_
_entity.id
_entity.type
_entity.pdbx_description
1 polymer ?
#
loop_
_entity_poly.entity_id
_entity_poly.type
_entity_poly.pdbx_seq_one_letter_code
_entity_poly.pdbx_strand_id
1 'polypeptide(L)'
;MSQEKVWDKIAEQWHHFRQQKFQPVYDFIENFKPKKGKILEVGCGNARNLIPFAKSGFECYGIDFSNNMLRQAKKFAQKMQ
;
A
#
# COMPACT_ATOMS: atom_id res chain seq x y z
N MET A 1 2.92 -23.15 -9.45
CA MET A 1 2.91 -22.54 -8.10
C MET A 1 1.84 -21.46 -8.10
N SER A 2 0.99 -21.33 -7.08
CA SER A 2 -0.02 -20.25 -7.07
C SER A 2 0.65 -18.88 -6.89
N GLN A 3 0.06 -17.83 -7.46
CA GLN A 3 0.59 -16.47 -7.33
C GLN A 3 0.69 -16.04 -5.87
N GLU A 4 -0.30 -16.38 -5.04
CA GLU A 4 -0.27 -16.14 -3.59
C GLU A 4 1.01 -16.66 -2.93
N LYS A 5 1.41 -17.91 -3.22
CA LYS A 5 2.64 -18.50 -2.67
C LYS A 5 3.91 -17.82 -3.16
N VAL A 6 3.90 -17.28 -4.38
CA VAL A 6 5.04 -16.51 -4.92
C VAL A 6 5.17 -15.19 -4.17
N TRP A 7 4.07 -14.43 -4.05
CA TRP A 7 4.05 -13.14 -3.36
C TRP A 7 4.32 -13.26 -1.87
N ASP A 8 3.86 -14.34 -1.23
CA ASP A 8 4.19 -14.63 0.16
C ASP A 8 5.69 -14.81 0.38
N LYS A 9 6.39 -15.49 -0.55
CA LYS A 9 7.84 -15.73 -0.45
C LYS A 9 8.67 -14.47 -0.62
N ILE A 10 8.23 -13.52 -1.45
CA ILE A 10 9.00 -12.31 -1.76
C ILE A 10 8.60 -11.09 -0.93
N ALA A 11 7.57 -11.19 -0.09
CA ALA A 11 6.99 -10.04 0.62
C ALA A 11 8.00 -9.23 1.45
N GLU A 12 8.93 -9.90 2.13
CA GLU A 12 9.98 -9.22 2.91
C GLU A 12 10.95 -8.44 2.03
N GLN A 13 11.47 -9.08 0.97
CA GLN A 13 12.34 -8.42 0.00
C GLN A 13 11.63 -7.25 -0.66
N TRP A 14 10.38 -7.46 -1.11
CA TRP A 14 9.55 -6.41 -1.68
C TRP A 14 9.37 -5.24 -0.73
N HIS A 15 9.07 -5.52 0.55
CA HIS A 15 8.93 -4.47 1.57
C HIS A 15 10.22 -3.65 1.71
N HIS A 16 11.39 -4.28 1.71
CA HIS A 16 12.67 -3.57 1.77
C HIS A 16 12.94 -2.74 0.50
N PHE A 17 12.65 -3.27 -0.69
CA PHE A 17 12.93 -2.58 -1.96
C PHE A 17 11.89 -1.52 -2.35
N ARG A 18 10.67 -1.58 -1.79
CA ARG A 18 9.53 -0.76 -2.21
C ARG A 18 8.90 -0.02 -1.04
N GLN A 19 9.66 0.86 -0.39
CA GLN A 19 9.15 1.69 0.72
C GLN A 19 8.59 3.04 0.27
N GLN A 20 9.10 3.59 -0.83
CA GLN A 20 8.64 4.89 -1.32
C GLN A 20 7.33 4.75 -2.09
N LYS A 21 6.46 5.75 -1.93
CA LYS A 21 5.25 5.90 -2.74
C LYS A 21 5.61 5.93 -4.22
N PHE A 22 4.73 5.38 -5.06
CA PHE A 22 4.89 5.50 -6.50
C PHE A 22 4.30 6.84 -6.96
N GLN A 23 5.17 7.80 -7.30
CA GLN A 23 4.78 9.18 -7.59
C GLN A 23 3.65 9.34 -8.64
N PRO A 24 3.60 8.55 -9.73
CA PRO A 24 2.49 8.65 -10.70
C PRO A 24 1.10 8.38 -10.10
N VAL A 25 0.99 7.56 -9.06
CA VAL A 25 -0.28 7.34 -8.35
C VAL A 25 -0.72 8.60 -7.62
N TYR A 26 0.25 9.31 -7.03
CA TYR A 26 0.00 10.58 -6.35
C TYR A 26 -0.38 11.67 -7.34
N ASP A 27 0.38 11.81 -8.43
CA ASP A 27 0.10 12.81 -9.46
C ASP A 27 -1.30 12.59 -10.06
N PHE A 28 -1.67 11.33 -10.31
CA PHE A 28 -2.99 10.97 -10.78
C PHE A 28 -4.08 11.42 -9.81
N ILE A 29 -3.96 11.10 -8.52
CA ILE A 29 -4.99 11.43 -7.52
C ILE A 29 -5.06 12.94 -7.26
N GLU A 30 -3.92 13.63 -7.13
CA GLU A 30 -3.85 15.08 -6.91
C GLU A 30 -4.49 15.88 -8.06
N ASN A 31 -4.42 15.37 -9.30
CA ASN A 31 -5.10 16.01 -10.43
C ASN A 31 -6.63 16.08 -10.27
N PHE A 32 -7.24 15.19 -9.50
CA PHE A 32 -8.67 15.26 -9.17
C PHE A 32 -8.98 16.21 -8.00
N LYS A 33 -7.95 16.77 -7.36
CA LYS A 33 -8.02 17.65 -6.17
C LYS A 33 -8.98 17.16 -5.08
N PRO A 34 -8.99 15.86 -4.71
CA PRO A 34 -9.86 15.39 -3.65
C PRO A 34 -9.39 15.95 -2.30
N LYS A 35 -10.30 16.55 -1.51
CA LYS A 35 -9.97 17.03 -0.16
C LYS A 35 -10.06 15.96 0.92
N LYS A 36 -10.86 14.92 0.67
CA LYS A 36 -11.12 13.77 1.55
C LYS A 36 -11.93 12.74 0.77
N GLY A 37 -11.88 11.48 1.19
CA GLY A 37 -12.66 10.40 0.58
C GLY A 37 -12.18 9.04 1.00
N LYS A 38 -12.74 8.01 0.36
CA LYS A 38 -12.35 6.60 0.54
C LYS A 38 -11.44 6.17 -0.62
N ILE A 39 -10.33 5.51 -0.31
CA ILE A 39 -9.40 4.95 -1.30
C ILE A 39 -9.33 3.44 -1.09
N LEU A 40 -9.46 2.67 -2.17
CA LEU A 40 -9.20 1.23 -2.19
C LEU A 40 -8.01 0.94 -3.11
N GLU A 41 -6.97 0.29 -2.60
CA GLU A 41 -5.86 -0.25 -3.40
C GLU A 41 -5.95 -1.78 -3.46
N VAL A 42 -6.08 -2.32 -4.67
CA VAL A 42 -6.13 -3.77 -4.94
C VAL A 42 -4.73 -4.27 -5.29
N GLY A 43 -4.23 -5.26 -4.56
CA GLY A 43 -2.83 -5.64 -4.61
C GLY A 43 -1.95 -4.62 -3.88
N CYS A 44 -2.35 -4.22 -2.67
CA CYS A 44 -1.71 -3.12 -1.94
C CYS A 44 -0.27 -3.44 -1.48
N GLY A 45 0.15 -4.70 -1.49
CA GLY A 45 1.48 -5.10 -1.04
C GLY A 45 1.74 -4.66 0.40
N ASN A 46 2.80 -3.88 0.62
CA ASN A 46 3.12 -3.27 1.91
C ASN A 46 2.41 -1.93 2.18
N ALA A 47 1.40 -1.56 1.39
CA ALA A 47 0.61 -0.33 1.50
C ALA A 47 1.40 0.99 1.34
N ARG A 48 2.57 0.97 0.70
CA ARG A 48 3.43 2.17 0.52
C ARG A 48 2.72 3.37 -0.10
N ASN A 49 1.74 3.12 -0.97
CA ASN A 49 0.99 4.18 -1.64
C ASN A 49 -0.14 4.72 -0.78
N LEU A 50 -0.79 3.88 0.02
CA LEU A 50 -1.90 4.27 0.89
C LEU A 50 -1.46 5.11 2.09
N ILE A 51 -0.27 4.84 2.65
CA ILE A 51 0.18 5.48 3.90
C ILE A 51 0.16 7.03 3.82
N PRO A 52 0.74 7.69 2.80
CA PRO A 52 0.69 9.15 2.78
C PRO A 52 -0.72 9.71 2.52
N PHE A 53 -1.61 9.01 1.82
CA PHE A 53 -3.02 9.42 1.71
C PHE A 53 -3.76 9.31 3.05
N ALA A 54 -3.52 8.24 3.81
CA ALA A 54 -4.08 8.08 5.14
C ALA A 54 -3.63 9.24 6.06
N LYS A 55 -2.37 9.65 5.97
CA LYS A 55 -1.85 10.84 6.69
C LYS A 55 -2.51 12.15 6.24
N SER A 56 -2.90 12.25 4.98
CA SER A 56 -3.64 13.39 4.43
C SER A 56 -5.14 13.36 4.73
N GLY A 57 -5.61 12.45 5.60
CA GLY A 57 -7.01 12.40 6.06
C GLY A 57 -7.95 11.59 5.18
N PHE A 58 -7.42 10.77 4.26
CA PHE A 58 -8.23 9.81 3.52
C PHE A 58 -8.50 8.55 4.35
N GLU A 59 -9.66 7.96 4.11
CA GLU A 59 -10.01 6.65 4.64
C GLU A 59 -9.51 5.58 3.67
N CYS A 60 -8.40 4.94 4.01
CA CYS A 60 -7.70 4.03 3.11
C CYS A 60 -8.00 2.55 3.43
N TYR A 61 -8.25 1.80 2.37
CA TYR A 61 -8.48 0.36 2.39
C TYR A 61 -7.48 -0.30 1.45
N GLY A 62 -6.80 -1.34 1.93
CA GLY A 62 -5.88 -2.14 1.13
C GLY A 62 -6.31 -3.59 1.14
N ILE A 63 -6.34 -4.22 -0.03
CA ILE A 63 -6.53 -5.67 -0.15
C ILE A 63 -5.35 -6.28 -0.88
N ASP A 64 -4.92 -7.44 -0.42
CA ASP A 64 -3.89 -8.23 -1.05
C ASP A 64 -4.14 -9.70 -0.71
N PHE A 65 -4.00 -10.58 -1.69
CA PHE A 65 -4.14 -12.02 -1.47
C PHE A 65 -2.97 -12.63 -0.67
N SER A 66 -1.83 -11.93 -0.55
CA SER A 66 -0.66 -12.40 0.18
C SER A 66 -0.77 -11.99 1.63
N ASN A 67 -0.92 -12.99 2.50
CA ASN A 67 -0.94 -12.77 3.94
C ASN A 67 0.37 -12.17 4.44
N ASN A 68 1.52 -12.52 3.83
CA ASN A 68 2.79 -11.89 4.18
C ASN A 68 2.85 -10.42 3.74
N MET A 69 2.32 -10.06 2.57
CA MET A 69 2.21 -8.65 2.17
C MET A 69 1.38 -7.86 3.17
N LEU A 70 0.21 -8.37 3.55
CA LEU A 70 -0.64 -7.72 4.56
C LEU A 70 0.05 -7.60 5.94
N ARG A 71 0.87 -8.58 6.33
CA ARG A 71 1.71 -8.46 7.54
C ARG A 71 2.72 -7.31 7.42
N GLN A 72 3.38 -7.18 6.28
CA GLN A 72 4.31 -6.07 6.03
C GLN A 72 3.58 -4.72 5.97
N ALA A 73 2.39 -4.66 5.38
CA ALA A 73 1.56 -3.45 5.35
C ALA A 73 1.21 -2.96 6.76
N LYS A 74 0.76 -3.86 7.64
CA LYS A 74 0.44 -3.52 9.03
C LYS A 74 1.67 -2.99 9.79
N LYS A 75 2.81 -3.67 9.67
CA LYS A 75 4.07 -3.22 10.27
C LYS A 75 4.50 -1.86 9.74
N PHE A 76 4.41 -1.65 8.42
CA PHE A 76 4.84 -0.41 7.80
C PHE A 76 3.94 0.76 8.19
N ALA A 77 2.62 0.55 8.19
CA ALA A 77 1.65 1.53 8.64
C ALA A 77 1.89 1.93 10.10
N GLN A 78 2.11 0.97 11.01
CA GLN A 78 2.42 1.25 12.41
C GLN A 78 3.72 2.04 12.59
N LYS A 79 4.78 1.71 11.83
CA LYS A 79 6.05 2.44 11.88
C LYS A 79 5.93 3.88 11.38
N MET A 80 5.01 4.13 10.45
CA MET A 80 4.85 5.42 9.79
C MET A 80 3.75 6.28 10.40
N GLN A 81 2.92 5.77 11.31
CA GLN A 81 2.01 6.59 12.12
C GLN A 81 2.80 7.51 13.03
#